data_AF-A0A7V8G0Z7-F1
#
_entry.id   AF-A0A7V8G0Z7-F1
#
_cell.length_a   1.000
_cell.length_b   1.000
_cell.length_c   1.000
_cell.angle_alpha   90.00
_cell.angle_beta   90.00
_cell.angle_gamma   90.00
#
_symmetry.space_group_name_H-M   'P 1'
#
loop_
_entity.id
_entity.type
_entity.pdbx_description
1 polymer ?
#
loop_
_entity_poly.entity_id
_entity_poly.type
_entity_poly.pdbx_seq_one_letter_code
_entity_poly.pdbx_strand_id
1 'polypeptide(L)'
;MRGGDGGLRGGILGDDGLLGGVLGGDGGLLGGVLGDDGLLGGVLGGDGGLLGGVLGDDGLLGGVLGGGEGGLLGGVLGNDGLLGGVLGGDGGLLGGVLGGDGGLLGGVLGNDGLLGGVLGGGEGGLLGDDGLVGGLLGNDGLVGGLLGNDGLVGSLLGSLGGDGPLANILQPVTDILGGLTGGATPVVETVANVLDGVDHALGTNLTQVVTPITSQVEHTVGNVVTPVANILHGLLG
;
A
#
# COMPACT_ATOMS: atom_id res chain seq x y z
N MET A 1 -60.15 -69.01 43.04
CA MET A 1 -59.33 -68.88 41.83
C MET A 1 -58.10 -68.06 42.15
N ARG A 2 -56.93 -68.67 42.35
CA ARG A 2 -55.63 -68.01 42.29
C ARG A 2 -54.64 -69.06 41.78
N GLY A 3 -54.58 -69.20 40.46
CA GLY A 3 -53.52 -69.97 39.81
C GLY A 3 -52.27 -69.10 39.84
N GLY A 4 -51.28 -69.51 40.62
CA GLY A 4 -50.01 -68.81 40.75
C GLY A 4 -49.26 -68.79 39.42
N ASP A 5 -48.76 -67.63 39.04
CA ASP A 5 -47.34 -67.22 39.04
C ASP A 5 -46.26 -68.22 38.56
N GLY A 6 -46.50 -69.54 38.52
CA GLY A 6 -45.53 -70.59 38.20
C GLY A 6 -45.75 -71.37 36.91
N GLY A 7 -46.70 -70.98 36.06
CA GLY A 7 -46.91 -71.60 34.73
C GLY A 7 -45.91 -71.10 33.68
N LEU A 8 -45.85 -71.75 32.50
CA LEU A 8 -45.03 -71.30 31.34
C LEU A 8 -45.19 -69.80 31.03
N ARG A 9 -46.39 -69.25 31.26
CA ARG A 9 -46.68 -67.83 31.09
C ARG A 9 -45.99 -66.94 32.14
N GLY A 10 -45.87 -67.41 33.38
CA GLY A 10 -45.12 -66.71 34.45
C GLY A 10 -43.61 -66.78 34.22
N GLY A 11 -43.08 -67.95 33.81
CA GLY A 11 -41.65 -68.09 33.48
C GLY A 11 -41.21 -67.32 32.23
N ILE A 12 -42.14 -66.96 31.34
CA ILE A 12 -41.85 -66.15 30.14
C ILE A 12 -42.15 -64.66 30.39
N LEU A 13 -43.32 -64.29 30.95
CA LEU A 13 -43.79 -62.90 31.06
C LEU A 13 -43.73 -62.29 32.47
N GLY A 14 -43.44 -63.07 33.52
CA GLY A 14 -43.26 -62.52 34.86
C GLY A 14 -42.00 -61.66 34.95
N ASP A 15 -41.90 -60.83 35.98
CA ASP A 15 -40.79 -59.88 36.16
C ASP A 15 -39.42 -60.59 36.28
N ASP A 16 -39.40 -61.78 36.87
CA ASP A 16 -38.23 -62.68 36.94
C ASP A 16 -38.17 -63.69 35.77
N GLY A 17 -39.12 -63.63 34.84
CA GLY A 17 -39.20 -64.49 33.67
C GLY A 17 -38.26 -64.06 32.55
N LEU A 18 -38.11 -64.89 31.50
CA LEU A 18 -37.21 -64.62 30.37
C LEU A 18 -37.43 -63.26 29.70
N LEU A 19 -38.69 -62.87 29.45
CA LEU A 19 -39.00 -61.54 28.89
C LEU A 19 -38.97 -60.45 29.97
N GLY A 20 -39.22 -60.77 31.25
CA GLY A 20 -39.05 -59.84 32.36
C GLY A 20 -37.60 -59.40 32.52
N GLY A 21 -36.64 -60.33 32.46
CA GLY A 21 -35.22 -60.00 32.51
C GLY A 21 -34.68 -59.28 31.26
N VAL A 22 -35.37 -59.39 30.11
CA VAL A 22 -34.96 -58.71 28.85
C VAL A 22 -35.63 -57.35 28.70
N LEU A 23 -36.94 -57.25 28.94
CA LEU A 23 -37.79 -56.06 28.70
C LEU A 23 -38.18 -55.32 29.98
N GLY A 24 -37.98 -55.89 31.15
CA GLY A 24 -38.48 -55.36 32.41
C GLY A 24 -37.66 -54.18 32.92
N GLY A 25 -38.23 -52.99 32.84
CA GLY A 25 -37.79 -51.77 33.53
C GLY A 25 -36.30 -51.46 33.47
N ASP A 26 -35.82 -50.68 34.46
CA ASP A 26 -34.44 -50.19 34.53
C ASP A 26 -33.42 -51.31 34.88
N GLY A 27 -33.89 -52.50 35.28
CA GLY A 27 -33.06 -53.65 35.64
C GLY A 27 -32.92 -54.71 34.54
N GLY A 28 -33.70 -54.62 33.47
CA GLY A 28 -33.66 -55.57 32.35
C GLY A 28 -32.54 -55.26 31.36
N LEU A 29 -32.12 -56.25 30.56
CA LEU A 29 -31.03 -56.10 29.59
C LEU A 29 -31.26 -54.95 28.59
N LEU A 30 -32.50 -54.76 28.12
CA LEU A 30 -32.83 -53.64 27.25
C LEU A 30 -32.92 -52.31 28.01
N GLY A 31 -33.29 -52.31 29.29
CA GLY A 31 -33.22 -51.12 30.15
C GLY A 31 -31.78 -50.65 30.35
N GLY A 32 -30.85 -51.57 30.64
CA GLY A 32 -29.42 -51.25 30.78
C GLY A 32 -28.73 -50.83 29.48
N VAL A 33 -29.34 -51.09 28.31
CA VAL A 33 -28.81 -50.66 27.00
C VAL A 33 -29.50 -49.40 26.50
N LEU A 34 -30.83 -49.33 26.53
CA LEU A 34 -31.65 -48.28 25.91
C LEU A 34 -32.25 -47.27 26.91
N GLY A 35 -32.26 -47.57 28.20
CA GLY A 35 -32.72 -46.65 29.22
C GLY A 35 -31.81 -45.43 29.33
N ASP A 36 -32.30 -44.37 29.96
CA ASP A 36 -31.62 -43.07 30.05
C ASP A 36 -30.23 -43.17 30.72
N ASP A 37 -30.11 -44.03 31.74
CA ASP A 37 -28.84 -44.36 32.42
C ASP A 37 -28.11 -45.57 31.78
N GLY A 38 -28.69 -46.16 30.73
CA GLY A 38 -28.13 -47.29 30.00
C GLY A 38 -27.00 -46.89 29.05
N LEU A 39 -26.34 -47.86 28.41
CA LEU A 39 -25.20 -47.61 27.52
C LEU A 39 -25.51 -46.62 26.39
N LEU A 40 -26.65 -46.77 25.70
CA LEU A 40 -27.07 -45.87 24.63
C LEU A 40 -27.67 -44.58 25.19
N GLY A 41 -28.33 -44.60 26.36
CA GLY A 41 -28.77 -43.39 27.06
C GLY A 41 -27.59 -42.51 27.47
N GLY A 42 -26.52 -43.07 28.05
CA GLY A 42 -25.31 -42.32 28.38
C GLY A 42 -24.52 -41.81 27.16
N VAL A 43 -24.69 -42.41 25.98
CA VAL A 43 -24.01 -41.97 24.75
C VAL A 43 -24.84 -40.96 23.98
N LEU A 44 -26.14 -41.22 23.78
CA LEU A 44 -27.06 -40.46 22.91
C LEU A 44 -28.03 -39.57 23.70
N GLY A 45 -28.13 -39.73 25.02
CA GLY A 45 -29.13 -39.11 25.86
C GLY A 45 -28.88 -37.62 26.04
N GLY A 46 -29.44 -36.82 25.12
CA GLY A 46 -29.53 -35.36 25.23
C GLY A 46 -28.25 -34.68 25.71
N ASP A 47 -28.41 -33.62 26.50
CA ASP A 47 -27.31 -32.76 26.96
C ASP A 47 -26.41 -33.43 28.01
N GLY A 48 -26.86 -34.52 28.64
CA GLY A 48 -26.11 -35.29 29.63
C GLY A 48 -25.28 -36.44 29.03
N GLY A 49 -25.54 -36.81 27.78
CA GLY A 49 -24.87 -37.89 27.08
C GLY A 49 -23.54 -37.46 26.47
N LEU A 50 -22.66 -38.42 26.21
CA LEU A 50 -21.34 -38.16 25.62
C LEU A 50 -21.41 -37.40 24.28
N LEU A 51 -22.37 -37.74 23.43
CA LEU A 51 -22.56 -37.04 22.16
C LEU A 51 -23.17 -35.64 22.35
N GLY A 52 -24.00 -35.42 23.37
CA GLY A 52 -24.45 -34.08 23.74
C GLY A 52 -23.30 -33.19 24.20
N GLY A 53 -22.42 -33.71 25.07
CA GLY A 53 -21.23 -32.98 25.53
C GLY A 53 -20.17 -32.72 24.44
N VAL A 54 -20.21 -33.43 23.32
CA VAL A 54 -19.30 -33.20 22.18
C VAL A 54 -19.95 -32.37 21.08
N LEU A 55 -21.17 -32.71 20.66
CA LEU A 55 -21.84 -32.14 19.49
C LEU A 55 -22.93 -31.13 19.81
N GLY A 56 -23.42 -31.10 21.06
CA GLY A 56 -24.39 -30.11 21.50
C GLY A 56 -23.81 -28.69 21.44
N ASP A 57 -24.68 -27.70 21.50
CA ASP A 57 -24.33 -26.28 21.32
C ASP A 57 -23.30 -25.81 22.36
N ASP A 58 -23.42 -26.28 23.60
CA ASP A 58 -22.47 -26.03 24.70
C ASP A 58 -21.36 -27.09 24.79
N GLY A 59 -21.38 -28.08 23.90
CA GLY A 59 -20.40 -29.16 23.82
C GLY A 59 -19.06 -28.71 23.22
N LEU A 60 -18.04 -29.57 23.22
CA LEU A 60 -16.72 -29.22 22.70
C LEU A 60 -16.76 -28.68 21.26
N LEU A 61 -17.44 -29.39 20.35
CA LEU A 61 -17.54 -28.96 18.96
C LEU A 61 -18.56 -27.85 18.77
N GLY A 62 -19.61 -27.77 19.60
CA GLY A 62 -20.52 -26.61 19.62
C GLY A 62 -19.80 -25.32 19.99
N GLY A 63 -18.98 -25.33 21.03
CA GLY A 63 -18.18 -24.18 21.44
C GLY A 63 -17.04 -23.81 20.47
N VAL A 64 -16.53 -24.76 19.68
CA VAL A 64 -15.46 -24.50 18.69
C VAL A 64 -16.03 -24.09 17.34
N LEU A 65 -16.98 -24.87 16.82
CA LEU A 65 -17.53 -24.79 15.45
C LEU A 65 -18.90 -24.10 15.38
N GLY A 66 -19.55 -23.87 16.52
CA GLY A 66 -20.88 -23.26 16.58
C GLY A 66 -20.93 -21.99 15.75
N GLY A 67 -21.72 -22.03 14.68
CA GLY A 67 -21.71 -21.07 13.58
C GLY A 67 -22.26 -19.67 13.89
N GLY A 68 -22.24 -19.25 15.16
CA GLY A 68 -22.67 -17.92 15.63
C GLY A 68 -21.59 -17.22 16.45
N GLU A 69 -21.91 -16.02 16.96
CA GLU A 69 -21.01 -15.11 17.70
C GLU A 69 -20.37 -15.71 18.98
N GLY A 70 -20.83 -16.87 19.45
CA GLY A 70 -20.34 -17.53 20.65
C GLY A 70 -19.22 -18.57 20.44
N GLY A 71 -19.04 -19.07 19.21
CA GLY A 71 -18.05 -20.12 18.93
C GLY A 71 -16.65 -19.54 18.74
N LEU A 72 -15.60 -20.27 19.15
CA LEU A 72 -14.20 -19.83 18.99
C LEU A 72 -13.85 -19.50 17.54
N LEU A 73 -14.28 -20.34 16.57
CA LEU A 73 -14.07 -20.04 15.15
C LEU A 73 -14.94 -18.87 14.67
N GLY A 74 -16.15 -18.69 15.22
CA GLY A 74 -16.99 -17.53 14.93
C GLY A 74 -16.34 -16.22 15.37
N GLY A 75 -15.80 -16.18 16.59
CA GLY A 75 -15.07 -15.02 17.12
C GLY A 75 -13.73 -14.73 16.41
N VAL A 76 -13.16 -15.70 15.71
CA VAL A 76 -11.90 -15.52 14.96
C VAL A 76 -12.16 -15.23 13.48
N LEU A 77 -12.99 -16.02 12.81
CA LEU A 77 -13.20 -15.98 11.35
C LEU A 77 -14.51 -15.30 10.93
N GLY A 78 -15.44 -15.08 11.86
CA GLY A 78 -16.69 -14.37 11.58
C GLY A 78 -16.43 -12.94 11.15
N ASN A 79 -17.42 -12.32 10.50
CA ASN A 79 -17.32 -10.96 9.98
C ASN A 79 -16.99 -9.93 11.07
N ASP A 80 -17.54 -10.12 12.27
CA ASP A 80 -17.27 -9.29 13.46
C ASP A 80 -16.17 -9.89 14.36
N GLY A 81 -15.60 -11.03 13.94
CA GLY A 81 -14.49 -11.68 14.62
C GLY A 81 -13.15 -11.00 14.34
N LEU A 82 -12.08 -11.49 14.95
CA LEU A 82 -10.74 -10.89 14.82
C LEU A 82 -10.29 -10.73 13.36
N LEU A 83 -10.33 -11.79 12.56
CA LEU A 83 -9.94 -11.72 11.15
C LEU A 83 -10.97 -10.97 10.32
N GLY A 84 -12.25 -11.04 10.64
CA GLY A 84 -13.28 -10.24 9.98
C GLY A 84 -13.07 -8.74 10.19
N GLY A 85 -12.80 -8.30 11.42
CA GLY A 85 -12.49 -6.91 11.71
C GLY A 85 -11.15 -6.43 11.14
N VAL A 86 -10.17 -7.32 10.95
CA VAL A 86 -8.87 -6.95 10.36
C VAL A 86 -8.88 -6.97 8.84
N LEU A 87 -9.40 -8.03 8.23
CA LEU A 87 -9.36 -8.29 6.78
C LEU A 87 -10.67 -7.97 6.07
N GLY A 88 -11.76 -7.73 6.79
CA GLY A 88 -13.11 -7.70 6.24
C GLY A 88 -13.38 -6.44 5.45
N GLY A 89 -13.17 -6.49 4.14
CA GLY A 89 -13.61 -5.48 3.17
C GLY A 89 -13.37 -4.04 3.61
N ASP A 90 -14.24 -3.13 3.19
CA ASP A 90 -14.10 -1.68 3.45
C ASP A 90 -14.30 -1.29 4.92
N GLY A 91 -14.89 -2.17 5.74
CA GLY A 91 -15.12 -1.93 7.17
C GLY A 91 -13.98 -2.43 8.07
N GLY A 92 -13.09 -3.26 7.53
CA GLY A 92 -11.97 -3.82 8.28
C GLY A 92 -10.77 -2.90 8.31
N LEU A 93 -9.88 -3.08 9.29
CA LEU A 93 -8.69 -2.23 9.46
C LEU A 93 -7.83 -2.18 8.19
N LEU A 94 -7.58 -3.32 7.54
CA LEU A 94 -6.78 -3.36 6.31
C LEU A 94 -7.51 -2.75 5.13
N GLY A 95 -8.84 -2.85 5.03
CA GLY A 95 -9.60 -2.14 4.01
C GLY A 95 -9.61 -0.62 4.24
N GLY A 96 -9.71 -0.18 5.49
CA GLY A 96 -9.59 1.24 5.82
C GLY A 96 -8.20 1.83 5.53
N VAL A 97 -7.14 1.02 5.58
CA VAL A 97 -5.76 1.48 5.30
C VAL A 97 -5.37 1.28 3.84
N LEU A 98 -5.58 0.09 3.29
CA LEU A 98 -5.13 -0.35 1.96
C LEU A 98 -6.25 -0.34 0.90
N GLY A 99 -7.51 -0.26 1.30
CA GLY A 99 -8.63 -0.26 0.38
C GLY A 99 -8.54 0.92 -0.57
N GLY A 100 -8.88 0.70 -1.84
CA GLY A 100 -8.58 1.55 -3.01
C GLY A 100 -8.65 3.06 -2.79
N ASP A 101 -9.61 3.76 -3.39
CA ASP A 101 -9.65 5.23 -3.29
C ASP A 101 -10.22 5.72 -1.94
N GLY A 102 -10.90 4.84 -1.20
CA GLY A 102 -11.51 5.15 0.10
C GLY A 102 -10.61 4.90 1.31
N GLY A 103 -9.51 4.18 1.15
CA GLY A 103 -8.58 3.88 2.25
C GLY A 103 -7.51 4.95 2.40
N LEU A 104 -6.85 4.93 3.56
CA LEU A 104 -5.88 5.96 3.94
C LEU A 104 -4.70 6.06 2.96
N LEU A 105 -4.17 4.92 2.50
CA LEU A 105 -3.11 4.92 1.49
C LEU A 105 -3.61 5.37 0.13
N GLY A 106 -4.85 5.08 -0.25
CA GLY A 106 -5.47 5.64 -1.45
C GLY A 106 -5.57 7.15 -1.40
N GLY A 107 -6.07 7.69 -0.30
CA GLY A 107 -6.20 9.14 -0.10
C GLY A 107 -4.85 9.88 -0.03
N VAL A 108 -3.74 9.18 0.25
CA VAL A 108 -2.40 9.78 0.25
C VAL A 108 -1.66 9.53 -1.06
N LEU A 109 -1.56 8.27 -1.49
CA LEU A 109 -0.71 7.84 -2.61
C LEU A 109 -1.47 7.62 -3.92
N GLY A 110 -2.79 7.50 -3.87
CA GLY A 110 -3.63 7.40 -5.06
C GLY A 110 -3.47 8.62 -5.95
N ASN A 111 -3.86 8.50 -7.22
CA ASN A 111 -3.69 9.55 -8.22
C ASN A 111 -4.34 10.88 -7.81
N ASP A 112 -5.53 10.80 -7.20
CA ASP A 112 -6.27 11.94 -6.63
C ASP A 112 -5.93 12.19 -5.15
N GLY A 113 -5.04 11.39 -4.59
CA GLY A 113 -4.58 11.50 -3.21
C GLY A 113 -3.62 12.68 -3.02
N LEU A 114 -3.30 12.99 -1.76
CA LEU A 114 -2.50 14.17 -1.40
C LEU A 114 -1.14 14.20 -2.10
N LEU A 115 -0.39 13.10 -2.06
CA LEU A 115 0.91 12.97 -2.71
C LEU A 115 0.78 12.67 -4.20
N GLY A 116 -0.23 11.90 -4.64
CA GLY A 116 -0.49 11.72 -6.06
C GLY A 116 -0.73 13.05 -6.76
N GLY A 117 -1.68 13.84 -6.25
CA GLY A 117 -1.98 15.17 -6.77
C GLY A 117 -0.81 16.15 -6.73
N VAL A 118 0.12 16.03 -5.78
CA VAL A 118 1.31 16.90 -5.71
C VAL A 118 2.44 16.41 -6.63
N LEU A 119 2.69 15.10 -6.70
CA LEU A 119 3.86 14.52 -7.39
C LEU A 119 3.63 14.21 -8.87
N GLY A 120 2.38 14.19 -9.36
CA GLY A 120 2.10 14.02 -10.79
C GLY A 120 1.03 12.97 -11.14
N GLY A 121 0.18 12.59 -10.20
CA GLY A 121 -0.95 11.68 -10.39
C GLY A 121 -2.08 12.22 -11.27
N GLY A 122 -2.01 13.48 -11.71
CA GLY A 122 -2.97 14.09 -12.64
C GLY A 122 -2.34 15.22 -13.47
N GLU A 123 -3.13 15.77 -14.40
CA GLU A 123 -2.79 16.81 -15.41
C GLU A 123 -2.37 18.18 -14.85
N GLY A 124 -1.92 18.27 -13.59
CA GLY A 124 -1.58 19.55 -12.96
C GLY A 124 -0.84 19.44 -11.62
N GLY A 125 -0.31 18.26 -11.27
CA GLY A 125 0.49 18.13 -10.06
C GLY A 125 1.79 18.92 -10.16
N LEU A 126 2.33 19.40 -9.02
CA LEU A 126 3.48 20.30 -8.98
C LEU A 126 4.66 19.82 -9.85
N LEU A 127 4.95 18.51 -9.80
CA LEU A 127 6.04 17.87 -10.55
C LEU A 127 5.62 17.19 -11.86
N GLY A 128 4.32 17.18 -12.17
CA GLY A 128 3.85 16.66 -13.46
C GLY A 128 4.34 17.53 -14.61
N ASP A 129 4.31 16.98 -15.82
CA ASP A 129 4.78 17.68 -17.04
C ASP A 129 4.00 18.98 -17.28
N ASP A 130 2.69 18.97 -17.00
CA ASP A 130 1.80 20.14 -17.05
C ASP A 130 1.76 20.93 -15.72
N GLY A 131 2.57 20.50 -14.75
CA GLY A 131 2.69 21.09 -13.42
C GLY A 131 3.40 22.43 -13.38
N LEU A 132 3.50 23.03 -12.20
CA LEU A 132 4.24 24.28 -12.02
C LEU A 132 5.75 24.08 -12.27
N VAL A 133 6.31 22.96 -11.83
CA VAL A 133 7.72 22.61 -12.09
C VAL A 133 7.90 22.11 -13.51
N GLY A 134 6.99 21.29 -14.05
CA GLY A 134 7.03 20.88 -15.46
C GLY A 134 6.90 22.06 -16.42
N GLY A 135 5.96 22.97 -16.19
CA GLY A 135 5.79 24.20 -16.96
C GLY A 135 6.91 25.24 -16.76
N LEU A 136 7.71 25.15 -15.69
CA LEU A 136 8.89 26.02 -15.51
C LEU A 136 10.15 25.39 -16.11
N LEU A 137 10.44 24.13 -15.81
CA LEU A 137 11.71 23.45 -16.10
C LEU A 137 11.64 22.42 -17.22
N GLY A 138 10.44 21.96 -17.58
CA GLY A 138 10.22 21.05 -18.69
C GLY A 138 10.67 21.65 -20.02
N ASN A 139 10.83 20.79 -21.03
CA ASN A 139 11.37 21.19 -22.32
C ASN A 139 10.53 22.28 -22.99
N ASP A 140 9.21 22.22 -22.85
CA ASP A 140 8.26 23.22 -23.34
C ASP A 140 7.95 24.31 -22.31
N GLY A 141 8.55 24.22 -21.13
CA GLY A 141 8.37 25.17 -20.03
C GLY A 141 9.12 26.47 -20.24
N LEU A 142 8.98 27.42 -19.32
CA LEU A 142 9.59 28.75 -19.46
C LEU A 142 11.12 28.70 -19.58
N VAL A 143 11.78 27.90 -18.75
CA VAL A 143 13.24 27.71 -18.77
C VAL A 143 13.65 26.85 -19.97
N GLY A 144 12.90 25.80 -20.30
CA GLY A 144 13.14 24.98 -21.49
C GLY A 144 13.03 25.81 -22.78
N GLY A 145 12.01 26.64 -22.91
CA GLY A 145 11.83 27.55 -24.05
C GLY A 145 12.79 28.73 -24.08
N LEU A 146 13.42 29.09 -22.95
CA LEU A 146 14.46 30.12 -22.92
C LEU A 146 15.84 29.54 -23.22
N LEU A 147 16.23 28.46 -22.53
CA LEU A 147 17.60 27.92 -22.50
C LEU A 147 17.77 26.62 -23.30
N GLY A 148 16.68 25.94 -23.65
CA GLY A 148 16.73 24.73 -24.46
C GLY A 148 17.33 25.01 -25.84
N ASN A 149 17.72 23.95 -26.54
CA ASN A 149 18.37 24.05 -27.85
C ASN A 149 17.48 24.78 -28.87
N ASP A 150 16.17 24.54 -28.81
CA ASP A 150 15.17 25.23 -29.64
C ASP A 150 14.65 26.52 -28.99
N GLY A 151 15.14 26.84 -27.78
CA GLY A 151 14.80 28.03 -27.05
C GLY A 151 15.46 29.28 -27.58
N LEU A 152 15.10 30.44 -27.03
CA LEU A 152 15.59 31.73 -27.50
C LEU A 152 17.12 31.85 -27.41
N VAL A 153 17.69 31.43 -26.28
CA VAL A 153 19.14 31.45 -26.03
C VAL A 153 19.85 30.37 -26.86
N GLY A 154 19.31 29.16 -26.92
CA GLY A 154 19.85 28.09 -27.76
C GLY A 154 19.90 28.49 -29.24
N SER A 155 18.84 29.11 -29.75
CA SER A 155 18.77 29.63 -31.11
C SER A 155 19.78 30.77 -31.35
N LEU A 156 19.94 31.69 -30.40
CA LEU A 156 20.90 32.78 -30.51
C LEU A 156 22.34 32.25 -30.53
N LEU A 157 22.72 31.38 -29.57
CA LEU A 157 24.05 30.76 -29.56
C LEU A 157 24.30 29.90 -30.80
N GLY A 158 23.30 29.14 -31.25
CA GLY A 158 23.37 28.39 -32.50
C GLY A 158 23.64 29.28 -33.71
N SER A 159 23.05 30.48 -33.75
CA SER A 159 23.28 31.46 -34.82
C SER A 159 24.63 32.18 -34.75
N LEU A 160 25.25 32.24 -33.57
CA LEU A 160 26.58 32.82 -33.33
C LEU A 160 27.71 31.83 -33.58
N GLY A 161 27.50 30.54 -33.27
CA GLY A 161 28.48 29.47 -33.46
C GLY A 161 28.38 28.76 -34.81
N GLY A 162 27.28 28.92 -35.55
CA GLY A 162 27.08 28.36 -36.89
C GLY A 162 27.26 29.39 -38.02
N ASP A 163 27.18 28.94 -39.27
CA ASP A 163 27.30 29.76 -40.50
C ASP A 163 26.08 30.71 -40.75
N GLY A 164 25.46 31.17 -39.67
CA GLY A 164 24.30 32.04 -39.71
C GLY A 164 24.61 33.47 -40.21
N PRO A 165 23.60 34.29 -40.48
CA PRO A 165 23.78 35.66 -40.98
C PRO A 165 24.59 36.55 -40.03
N LEU A 166 24.60 36.25 -38.72
CA LEU A 166 25.47 36.92 -37.75
C LEU A 166 26.95 36.52 -37.88
N ALA A 167 27.27 35.28 -38.26
CA ALA A 167 28.64 34.88 -38.55
C ALA A 167 29.21 35.72 -39.70
N ASN A 168 28.42 36.03 -40.74
CA ASN A 168 28.82 36.94 -41.81
C ASN A 168 29.00 38.41 -41.36
N ILE A 169 28.36 38.84 -40.27
CA ILE A 169 28.51 40.19 -39.69
C ILE A 169 29.73 40.26 -38.76
N LEU A 170 30.06 39.16 -38.07
CA LEU A 170 31.27 39.07 -37.25
C LEU A 170 32.52 38.68 -38.05
N GLN A 171 32.38 38.06 -39.22
CA GLN A 171 33.46 37.70 -40.15
C GLN A 171 34.48 38.83 -40.35
N PRO A 172 34.07 40.09 -40.65
CA PRO A 172 34.98 41.22 -40.73
C PRO A 172 35.77 41.48 -39.44
N VAL A 173 35.16 41.29 -38.26
CA VAL A 173 35.82 41.50 -36.96
C VAL A 173 36.80 40.37 -36.65
N THR A 174 36.44 39.12 -36.94
CA THR A 174 37.36 37.98 -36.85
C THR A 174 38.50 38.06 -37.87
N ASP A 175 38.28 38.60 -39.06
CA ASP A 175 39.32 38.84 -40.07
C ASP A 175 40.24 39.99 -39.64
N ILE A 176 39.69 41.06 -39.05
CA ILE A 176 40.49 42.15 -38.45
C ILE A 176 41.34 41.62 -37.29
N LEU A 177 40.76 40.81 -36.42
CA LEU A 177 41.47 40.27 -35.26
C LEU A 177 42.50 39.21 -35.66
N GLY A 178 42.16 38.33 -36.61
CA GLY A 178 43.09 37.38 -37.23
C GLY A 178 44.23 38.10 -37.96
N GLY A 179 43.94 39.19 -38.67
CA GLY A 179 44.93 40.06 -39.29
C GLY A 179 45.83 40.79 -38.28
N LEU A 180 45.29 41.11 -37.09
CA LEU A 180 46.03 41.79 -36.01
C LEU A 180 47.03 40.88 -35.31
N THR A 181 46.79 39.57 -35.26
CA THR A 181 47.81 38.59 -34.81
C THR A 181 49.04 38.54 -35.72
N GLY A 182 48.94 39.08 -36.94
CA GLY A 182 50.05 39.27 -37.88
C GLY A 182 50.91 40.51 -37.62
N GLY A 183 50.53 41.41 -36.70
CA GLY A 183 51.36 42.57 -36.41
C GLY A 183 50.75 43.63 -35.49
N ALA A 184 50.62 43.36 -34.19
CA ALA A 184 50.69 44.38 -33.12
C ALA A 184 50.73 43.73 -31.72
N THR A 185 51.93 43.61 -31.16
CA THR A 185 52.17 43.10 -29.80
C THR A 185 51.44 43.83 -28.64
N PRO A 186 51.12 45.13 -28.67
CA PRO A 186 50.43 45.77 -27.53
C PRO A 186 48.90 45.65 -27.56
N VAL A 187 48.28 45.37 -28.73
CA VAL A 187 46.82 45.27 -28.83
C VAL A 187 46.33 43.87 -28.46
N VAL A 188 47.12 42.83 -28.75
CA VAL A 188 46.81 41.45 -28.34
C VAL A 188 46.70 41.34 -26.81
N GLU A 189 47.55 42.05 -26.06
CA GLU A 189 47.50 42.06 -24.59
C GLU A 189 46.26 42.80 -24.06
N THR A 190 45.86 43.89 -24.71
CA THR A 190 44.61 44.61 -24.35
C THR A 190 43.38 43.76 -24.67
N VAL A 191 43.36 43.10 -25.82
CA VAL A 191 42.26 42.22 -26.23
C VAL A 191 42.23 40.96 -25.35
N ALA A 192 43.36 40.36 -25.00
CA ALA A 192 43.42 39.25 -24.07
C ALA A 192 42.93 39.65 -22.67
N ASN A 193 43.29 40.84 -22.17
CA ASN A 193 42.78 41.34 -20.89
C ASN A 193 41.28 41.67 -20.93
N VAL A 194 40.76 42.14 -22.07
CA VAL A 194 39.32 42.35 -22.26
C VAL A 194 38.59 41.01 -22.37
N LEU A 195 39.14 40.02 -23.08
CA LEU A 195 38.57 38.69 -23.15
C LEU A 195 38.60 38.00 -21.78
N ASP A 196 39.71 38.01 -21.05
CA ASP A 196 39.78 37.51 -19.68
C ASP A 196 38.80 38.26 -18.76
N GLY A 197 38.66 39.57 -18.93
CA GLY A 197 37.68 40.37 -18.19
C GLY A 197 36.23 39.98 -18.52
N VAL A 198 35.92 39.69 -19.78
CA VAL A 198 34.60 39.21 -20.22
C VAL A 198 34.35 37.78 -19.75
N ASP A 199 35.32 36.87 -19.86
CA ASP A 199 35.21 35.49 -19.42
C ASP A 199 35.06 35.42 -17.89
N HIS A 200 35.81 36.24 -17.16
CA HIS A 200 35.67 36.38 -15.72
C HIS A 200 34.34 37.04 -15.33
N ALA A 201 33.86 38.03 -16.09
CA ALA A 201 32.55 38.66 -15.84
C ALA A 201 31.38 37.73 -16.16
N LEU A 202 31.47 36.93 -17.24
CA LEU A 202 30.47 35.93 -17.60
C LEU A 202 30.51 34.76 -16.62
N GLY A 203 31.69 34.26 -16.27
CA GLY A 203 31.88 33.22 -15.27
C GLY A 203 31.37 33.66 -13.89
N THR A 204 31.69 34.88 -13.44
CA THR A 204 31.17 35.40 -12.18
C THR A 204 29.68 35.70 -12.23
N ASN A 205 29.11 36.22 -13.32
CA ASN A 205 27.66 36.42 -13.42
C ASN A 205 26.90 35.09 -13.46
N LEU A 206 27.36 34.11 -14.25
CA LEU A 206 26.76 32.77 -14.22
C LEU A 206 26.89 32.14 -12.85
N THR A 207 28.04 32.26 -12.18
CA THR A 207 28.20 31.72 -10.82
C THR A 207 27.31 32.48 -9.83
N GLN A 208 27.20 33.80 -9.92
CA GLN A 208 26.34 34.63 -9.06
C GLN A 208 24.85 34.36 -9.28
N VAL A 209 24.43 33.88 -10.45
CA VAL A 209 23.03 33.54 -10.73
C VAL A 209 22.76 32.06 -10.45
N VAL A 210 23.64 31.17 -10.89
CA VAL A 210 23.48 29.72 -10.75
C VAL A 210 23.69 29.28 -9.31
N THR A 211 24.72 29.75 -8.59
CA THR A 211 25.01 29.25 -7.24
C THR A 211 23.87 29.51 -6.25
N PRO A 212 23.23 30.71 -6.23
CA PRO A 212 22.04 30.91 -5.40
C PRO A 212 20.88 30.03 -5.84
N ILE A 213 20.63 29.86 -7.15
CA ILE A 213 19.56 28.99 -7.66
C ILE A 213 19.81 27.53 -7.25
N THR A 214 21.02 27.01 -7.46
CA THR A 214 21.41 25.66 -7.08
C THR A 214 21.31 25.46 -5.56
N SER A 215 21.72 26.44 -4.77
CA SER A 215 21.59 26.39 -3.30
C SER A 215 20.12 26.50 -2.85
N GLN A 216 19.29 27.29 -3.53
CA GLN A 216 17.85 27.36 -3.27
C GLN A 216 17.17 26.03 -3.60
N VAL A 217 17.56 25.41 -4.72
CA VAL A 217 17.06 24.08 -5.15
C VAL A 217 17.51 23.02 -4.16
N GLU A 218 18.78 22.96 -3.77
CA GLU A 218 19.28 22.00 -2.78
C GLU A 218 18.65 22.21 -1.40
N HIS A 219 18.45 23.46 -0.96
CA HIS A 219 17.78 23.76 0.30
C HIS A 219 16.29 23.39 0.27
N THR A 220 15.61 23.61 -0.87
CA THR A 220 14.20 23.24 -1.04
C THR A 220 14.05 21.72 -1.13
N VAL A 221 14.89 21.06 -1.93
CA VAL A 221 14.94 19.59 -2.05
C VAL A 221 15.28 18.98 -0.69
N GLY A 222 16.27 19.50 0.04
CA GLY A 222 16.62 19.03 1.38
C GLY A 222 15.47 19.16 2.37
N ASN A 223 14.80 20.31 2.42
CA ASN A 223 13.68 20.54 3.33
C ASN A 223 12.41 19.77 2.98
N VAL A 224 12.21 19.39 1.72
CA VAL A 224 11.03 18.61 1.29
C VAL A 224 11.31 17.11 1.33
N VAL A 225 12.45 16.67 0.80
CA VAL A 225 12.77 15.24 0.67
C VAL A 225 13.21 14.62 1.99
N THR A 226 13.92 15.35 2.85
CA THR A 226 14.45 14.78 4.10
C THR A 226 13.37 14.42 5.12
N PRO A 227 12.34 15.27 5.36
CA PRO A 227 11.21 14.88 6.21
C PRO A 227 10.41 13.72 5.62
N VAL A 228 10.19 13.70 4.30
CA VAL A 228 9.49 12.61 3.60
C VAL A 228 10.26 11.30 3.74
N ALA A 229 11.57 11.30 3.56
CA ALA A 229 12.41 10.13 3.74
C ALA A 229 12.40 9.60 5.18
N ASN A 230 12.41 10.49 6.19
CA ASN A 230 12.34 10.11 7.60
C ASN A 230 10.97 9.55 8.00
N ILE A 231 9.87 10.10 7.45
CA ILE A 231 8.52 9.57 7.67
C ILE A 231 8.40 8.18 7.04
N LEU A 232 8.92 7.97 5.82
CA LEU A 232 8.94 6.66 5.18
C LEU A 232 9.79 5.65 5.97
N HIS A 233 10.99 6.04 6.43
CA HIS A 233 11.84 5.15 7.22
C HIS A 233 11.19 4.77 8.57
N GLY A 234 10.46 5.69 9.20
CA GLY A 234 9.73 5.42 10.44
C GLY A 234 8.46 4.58 10.27
N LEU A 235 7.98 4.41 9.03
CA LEU A 235 6.82 3.58 8.69
C LEU A 235 7.21 2.15 8.24
N LEU A 236 8.47 1.95 7.83
CA LEU A 236 9.02 0.71 7.27
C LEU A 236 9.94 -0.06 8.24
N GLY A 237 10.25 0.50 9.42
CA GLY A 237 10.95 -0.18 10.52
C GLY A 237 10.00 -0.51 11.65
#